data_AF-A0A970R6B6-F1
#
_entry.id   AF-A0A970R6B6-F1
#
_cell.length_a   1.000
_cell.length_b   1.000
_cell.length_c   1.000
_cell.angle_alpha   90.00
_cell.angle_beta   90.00
_cell.angle_gamma   90.00
#
_symmetry.space_group_name_H-M   'P 1'
#
loop_
_entity.id
_entity.type
_entity.pdbx_description
1 polymer ?
#
loop_
_entity_poly.entity_id
_entity_poly.type
_entity_poly.pdbx_seq_one_letter_code
_entity_poly.pdbx_strand_id
1 'polypeptide(L)' 'MDNTLLIQLTNRKAAELLRQLEALNLIKVLKENISPAKGKLSEKYKGFITKEEGQELNDHTNQMRSEWNNI' A
#
# COMPACT_ATOMS: atom_id res chain seq x y z
N MET A 1 -5.05 34.93 16.54
CA MET A 1 -5.02 34.71 15.08
C MET A 1 -4.14 33.49 14.87
N ASP A 2 -4.72 32.38 14.43
CA ASP A 2 -3.97 31.14 14.26
C ASP A 2 -3.29 31.14 12.89
N ASN A 3 -1.97 31.31 12.87
CA ASN A 3 -1.17 31.25 11.66
C ASN A 3 -0.89 29.78 11.32
N THR A 4 -1.61 29.24 10.33
CA THR A 4 -1.39 27.88 9.85
C THR A 4 -0.48 27.89 8.63
N LEU A 5 0.61 27.13 8.67
CA LEU A 5 1.55 26.97 7.55
C LEU A 5 1.46 25.55 6.99
N LEU A 6 1.38 25.42 5.67
CA LEU A 6 1.48 24.13 4.99
C LEU A 6 2.93 23.88 4.57
N ILE A 7 3.48 22.73 4.98
CA ILE A 7 4.86 22.34 4.69
C ILE A 7 4.90 21.00 3.95
N GLN A 8 5.70 20.93 2.89
CA GLN A 8 5.96 19.67 2.17
C GLN A 8 7.28 19.07 2.63
N LEU A 9 7.23 17.82 3.10
CA LEU A 9 8.42 17.06 3.45
C LEU A 9 9.11 16.56 2.17
N THR A 10 10.33 17.04 1.91
CA THR A 10 11.16 16.60 0.77
C THR A 10 12.07 15.43 1.11
N ASN A 11 12.35 15.20 2.39
CA ASN A 11 13.22 14.12 2.87
C ASN A 11 12.61 13.48 4.12
N ARG A 12 12.69 12.15 4.20
CA ARG A 12 12.22 11.39 5.37
C ARG A 12 12.93 11.78 6.68
N LYS A 13 14.20 12.23 6.63
CA LYS A 13 14.92 12.77 7.81
C LYS A 13 14.26 14.02 8.39
N ALA A 14 13.58 14.82 7.58
CA ALA A 14 12.89 16.02 8.06
C ALA A 14 11.66 15.67 8.92
N ALA A 15 11.10 14.46 8.79
CA ALA A 15 9.99 14.02 9.64
C ALA A 15 10.40 13.86 11.11
N GLU A 16 11.61 13.35 11.37
CA GLU A 16 12.14 13.24 12.75
C GLU A 16 12.38 14.63 13.35
N LEU A 17 12.89 15.57 12.55
CA LEU A 17 13.08 16.95 12.99
C LEU A 17 11.74 17.62 13.36
N LEU A 18 10.68 17.42 12.56
CA LEU A 18 9.35 17.95 12.88
C LEU A 18 8.81 17.35 14.19
N ARG A 19 9.03 16.06 14.46
CA ARG A 19 8.65 15.45 15.74
C ARG A 19 9.38 16.06 16.92
N GLN A 20 10.67 16.37 16.76
CA GLN A 20 11.44 17.06 17.81
C GLN A 20 10.91 18.47 18.06
N LEU A 21 10.56 19.21 17.02
CA LEU A 21 9.96 20.55 17.15
C LEU A 21 8.58 20.50 17.81
N GLU A 22 7.78 19.47 17.51
CA GLU A 22 6.49 19.23 18.16
C GLU A 22 6.66 18.87 19.65
N ALA A 23 7.67 18.06 20.00
CA ALA A 23 7.98 17.76 21.41
C ALA A 23 8.36 19.00 22.22
N LEU A 24 8.91 20.03 21.55
CA LEU A 24 9.19 21.34 22.14
C LEU A 24 7.98 22.30 22.13
N ASN A 25 6.81 21.83 21.66
CA ASN A 25 5.58 22.61 21.48
C ASN A 25 5.73 23.84 20.56
N LEU A 26 6.68 23.82 19.63
CA LEU A 26 6.92 24.92 18.68
C LEU A 26 5.98 24.84 17.47
N ILE A 27 5.63 23.62 17.09
CA ILE A 27 4.72 23.33 15.98
C ILE A 27 3.73 22.25 16.43
N LYS A 28 2.61 22.15 15.73
CA LYS A 28 1.62 21.10 15.92
C LYS A 28 1.25 20.51 14.56
N VAL A 29 1.33 19.20 14.42
CA VAL A 29 0.90 18.55 13.17
C VAL A 29 -0.63 18.51 13.13
N LEU A 30 -1.23 19.27 12.22
CA LEU A 30 -2.70 19.39 12.12
C LEU A 30 -3.35 18.23 11.35
N LYS A 31 -2.63 17.60 10.41
CA LYS A 31 -3.15 16.52 9.58
C LYS A 31 -2.02 15.63 9.06
N GLU A 32 -1.89 14.43 9.62
CA GLU A 32 -1.04 13.37 9.03
C GLU A 32 -1.81 12.71 7.87
N ASN A 33 -1.56 13.15 6.64
CA ASN A 33 -2.02 12.42 5.44
C ASN A 33 -1.06 11.27 5.11
N ILE A 34 -0.65 10.50 6.12
CA ILE A 34 0.03 9.22 5.89
C ILE A 34 -1.08 8.26 5.47
N SER A 35 -1.44 8.30 4.19
CA SER A 35 -2.34 7.29 3.65
C SER A 35 -1.73 5.93 3.99
N PRO A 36 -2.44 5.03 4.69
CA PRO A 36 -1.92 3.69 4.93
C PRO A 36 -1.51 3.14 3.58
N ALA A 37 -0.27 2.67 3.47
CA ALA A 37 0.24 2.07 2.24
C ALA A 37 -0.86 1.11 1.77
N LYS A 38 -1.42 1.35 0.57
CA LYS A 38 -2.53 0.56 0.04
C LYS A 38 -2.18 -0.91 0.26
N GLY A 39 -2.92 -1.58 1.14
CA GLY A 39 -2.63 -2.95 1.53
C GLY A 39 -2.40 -3.80 0.29
N LYS A 40 -1.44 -4.73 0.33
CA LYS A 40 -1.08 -5.51 -0.85
C LYS A 40 -2.36 -6.13 -1.41
N LEU A 41 -2.61 -6.01 -2.72
CA LEU A 41 -3.79 -6.62 -3.35
C LEU A 41 -3.87 -8.12 -3.06
N SER A 42 -2.72 -8.79 -2.88
CA SER A 42 -2.65 -10.18 -2.45
C SER A 42 -3.29 -10.45 -1.09
N GLU A 43 -3.27 -9.49 -0.16
CA GLU A 43 -3.96 -9.61 1.14
C GLU A 43 -5.47 -9.43 0.98
N LYS A 44 -5.91 -8.55 0.07
CA LYS A 44 -7.34 -8.33 -0.21
C LYS A 44 -8.03 -9.55 -0.81
N TYR A 45 -7.33 -10.31 -1.65
CA TYR A 45 -7.90 -11.47 -2.35
C TYR A 45 -7.45 -12.82 -1.77
N LYS A 46 -6.75 -12.82 -0.62
CA LYS A 46 -6.29 -14.04 0.05
C LYS A 46 -7.50 -14.87 0.50
N GLY A 47 -7.62 -16.08 -0.02
CA GLY A 47 -8.73 -16.99 0.32
C GLY A 47 -10.05 -16.67 -0.39
N PHE A 48 -10.04 -15.77 -1.39
CA PHE A 48 -11.23 -15.51 -2.23
C PHE A 48 -11.58 -16.70 -3.13
N ILE A 49 -10.57 -17.50 -3.52
CA ILE A 49 -10.73 -18.69 -4.37
C ILE A 49 -10.48 -19.91 -3.50
N THR A 50 -11.40 -20.89 -3.55
CA THR A 50 -11.21 -22.18 -2.88
C THR A 50 -10.11 -23.00 -3.55
N LYS A 51 -9.54 -23.98 -2.85
CA LYS A 51 -8.47 -24.81 -3.42
C LYS A 51 -8.93 -25.58 -4.66
N GLU A 52 -10.20 -26.01 -4.68
CA GLU A 52 -10.80 -26.74 -5.78
C GLU A 52 -10.95 -25.86 -7.03
N GLU A 53 -11.54 -24.67 -6.88
CA GLU A 53 -11.69 -23.71 -7.99
C GLU A 53 -10.33 -23.24 -8.53
N GLY A 54 -9.34 -23.07 -7.66
CA GLY A 54 -7.98 -22.71 -8.08
C GLY A 54 -7.30 -23.81 -8.89
N GLN A 55 -7.55 -25.07 -8.55
CA GLN A 55 -7.00 -26.23 -9.26
C GLN A 55 -7.63 -26.35 -10.66
N GLU A 56 -8.96 -26.21 -10.75
CA GLU A 56 -9.69 -26.29 -12.02
C GLU A 56 -9.24 -25.19 -13.00
N LEU A 57 -9.07 -23.95 -12.53
CA LEU A 57 -8.55 -22.85 -13.33
C LEU A 57 -7.13 -23.09 -13.83
N ASN A 58 -6.28 -23.67 -12.97
CA ASN A 58 -4.91 -23.99 -13.33
C ASN A 58 -4.84 -25.11 -14.37
N ASP A 59 -5.67 -26.15 -14.20
CA ASP A 59 -5.74 -27.28 -15.13
C ASP A 59 -6.27 -26.85 -16.49
N HIS A 60 -7.31 -26.01 -16.52
CA HIS A 60 -7.83 -25.41 -17.76
C HIS A 60 -6.78 -24.53 -18.46
N THR A 61 -6.03 -23.73 -17.70
CA THR A 61 -4.94 -22.90 -18.25
C THR A 61 -3.82 -23.75 -18.84
N ASN A 62 -3.48 -24.86 -18.19
CA ASN A 62 -2.45 -25.77 -18.68
C ASN A 62 -2.89 -26.52 -19.93
N GLN A 63 -4.16 -26.92 -20.01
CA GLN A 63 -4.74 -27.50 -21.22
C GLN A 63 -4.62 -26.53 -22.39
N MET A 64 -5.07 -25.28 -22.22
CA MET A 64 -4.95 -24.26 -23.28
C MET A 64 -3.49 -24.11 -23.71
N ARG A 65 -2.54 -23.93 -22.78
CA ARG A 65 -1.11 -23.81 -23.12
C ARG A 65 -0.56 -25.02 -23.88
N SER A 66 -1.01 -26.23 -23.54
CA SER A 66 -0.59 -27.44 -24.23
C SER A 66 -1.11 -27.49 -25.67
N GLU A 67 -2.31 -26.96 -25.92
CA GLU A 67 -2.87 -26.83 -27.26
C GLU A 67 -2.06 -25.84 -28.12
N TRP A 68 -1.58 -24.73 -27.54
CA TRP A 68 -0.71 -23.78 -28.24
C TRP A 68 0.71 -24.29 -28.51
N ASN A 69 1.24 -25.18 -27.67
CA ASN A 69 2.57 -25.78 -27.85
C ASN A 69 2.60 -26.90 -28.90
N ASN A 70 1.43 -27.38 -29.34
CA ASN A 70 1.28 -28.48 -30.27
C ASN A 70 0.93 -28.00 -31.70
N ILE A 71 1.18 -26.71 -31.97
CA ILE A 71 1.03 -26.00 -33.26
C ILE A 71 2.41 -25.50 -33.67
#